data_AF-A0A7W8RJ34-F1
#
_entry.id   AF-A0A7W8RJ34-F1
#
_cell.length_a   1.000
_cell.length_b   1.000
_cell.length_c   1.000
_cell.angle_alpha   90.00
_cell.angle_beta   90.00
_cell.angle_gamma   90.00
#
_symmetry.space_group_name_H-M   'P 1'
#
loop_
_entity.id
_entity.type
_entity.pdbx_description
1 polymer ?
#
loop_
_entity_poly.entity_id
_entity_poly.type
_entity_poly.pdbx_seq_one_letter_code
_entity_poly.pdbx_strand_id
1 'polypeptide(L)' 'MKNQSTYPELGHFFGAYLNQDYDLSGDTLAEVVECYKQGTPVDAHERMLSEIERFKGEHPDLDEAFEEAYGQDCSPDL' A
#
# COMPACT_ATOMS: atom_id res chain seq x y z
N MET A 1 17.61 -7.92 -7.02
CA MET A 1 17.16 -8.04 -8.42
C MET A 1 15.65 -7.89 -8.39
N LYS A 2 15.07 -7.02 -9.23
CA LYS A 2 13.69 -6.51 -9.15
C LYS A 2 12.66 -7.66 -9.03
N ASN A 3 12.15 -7.92 -7.83
CA ASN A 3 10.84 -8.53 -7.71
C ASN A 3 9.88 -7.44 -8.18
N GLN A 4 9.37 -7.56 -9.41
CA GLN A 4 8.14 -6.86 -9.75
C GLN A 4 7.12 -7.41 -8.76
N SER A 5 6.79 -6.60 -7.74
CA SER A 5 5.78 -6.96 -6.73
C SER A 5 4.55 -7.45 -7.48
N THR A 6 3.97 -8.58 -7.05
CA THR A 6 2.71 -9.08 -7.60
C THR A 6 1.65 -7.97 -7.58
N TYR A 7 1.74 -7.06 -6.61
CA TYR A 7 0.88 -5.90 -6.41
C TYR A 7 1.70 -4.60 -6.45
N PRO A 8 2.01 -4.08 -7.65
CA PRO A 8 2.86 -2.90 -7.80
C PRO A 8 2.28 -1.62 -7.20
N GLU A 9 0.96 -1.40 -7.30
CA GLU A 9 0.34 -0.20 -6.72
C GLU A 9 0.27 -0.29 -5.19
N LEU A 10 -0.08 -1.46 -4.64
CA LEU A 10 -0.03 -1.67 -3.18
C LEU A 10 1.39 -1.47 -2.64
N GLY A 11 2.40 -2.05 -3.31
CA GLY A 11 3.79 -1.87 -2.94
C GLY A 11 4.23 -0.40 -3.01
N HIS A 12 3.76 0.34 -4.01
CA HIS A 12 4.05 1.78 -4.11
C HIS A 12 3.39 2.57 -2.96
N PHE A 13 2.14 2.28 -2.62
CA PHE A 13 1.45 2.99 -1.55
C PHE A 13 2.10 2.72 -0.18
N PHE A 14 2.32 1.47 0.21
CA PHE A 14 2.94 1.15 1.51
C PHE A 14 4.41 1.55 1.56
N GLY A 15 5.15 1.48 0.45
CA GLY A 15 6.56 1.85 0.42
C GLY A 15 6.83 3.36 0.34
N ALA A 16 5.95 4.13 -0.31
CA ALA A 16 6.21 5.56 -0.59
C ALA A 16 5.29 6.53 0.16
N TYR A 17 4.09 6.11 0.57
CA TYR A 17 3.10 7.00 1.19
C TYR A 17 2.77 6.59 2.63
N LEU A 18 2.50 5.31 2.87
CA LEU A 18 2.16 4.78 4.19
C LEU A 18 3.33 3.96 4.77
N ASN A 19 4.53 4.53 4.74
CA ASN A 19 5.74 3.94 5.32
C ASN A 19 6.01 4.50 6.73
N GLN A 20 7.19 4.25 7.30
CA GLN A 20 7.58 4.75 8.62
C GLN A 20 7.62 6.29 8.73
N ASP A 21 7.76 6.99 7.59
CA ASP A 21 7.77 8.45 7.47
C ASP A 21 6.45 8.96 6.84
N TYR A 22 5.33 8.29 7.11
CA TYR A 22 4.03 8.63 6.51
C TYR A 22 3.55 10.05 6.85
N ASP A 23 4.05 10.64 7.94
CA ASP A 23 3.77 12.00 8.37
C ASP A 23 4.20 13.06 7.33
N LEU A 24 5.14 12.71 6.44
CA LEU A 24 5.47 13.52 5.26
C LEU A 24 4.34 13.57 4.22
N SER A 25 3.46 12.57 4.22
CA SER A 25 2.31 12.44 3.33
C SER A 25 1.00 12.87 4.00
N GLY A 26 0.90 12.79 5.33
CA GLY A 26 -0.24 13.26 6.12
C GLY A 26 -0.23 12.70 7.54
N ASP A 27 -0.93 13.34 8.48
CA ASP A 27 -0.95 12.92 9.90
C ASP A 27 -1.95 11.78 10.16
N THR A 28 -2.84 11.51 9.19
CA THR A 28 -3.87 10.48 9.27
C THR A 28 -3.89 9.62 8.01
N LEU A 29 -4.37 8.38 8.11
CA LEU A 29 -4.56 7.51 6.96
C LEU A 29 -5.40 8.16 5.85
N ALA A 30 -6.43 8.94 6.21
CA ALA A 30 -7.26 9.63 5.23
C ALA A 30 -6.46 10.70 4.46
N GLU A 31 -5.58 11.44 5.13
CA GLU A 31 -4.71 12.43 4.49
C GLU A 31 -3.65 11.77 3.63
N VAL A 32 -3.06 10.67 4.08
CA VAL A 32 -2.11 9.87 3.27
C VAL A 32 -2.78 9.35 2.00
N VAL A 33 -4.02 8.84 2.10
CA VAL A 33 -4.80 8.39 0.93
C VAL A 33 -5.12 9.55 -0.01
N GLU A 34 -5.50 10.72 0.50
CA GLU A 34 -5.72 11.91 -0.33
C GLU A 34 -4.42 12.38 -1.01
N CYS A 35 -3.28 12.31 -0.31
CA CYS A 35 -1.96 12.62 -0.87
C CYS A 35 -1.60 11.68 -2.02
N TYR A 36 -1.80 10.36 -1.85
CA TYR A 36 -1.64 9.38 -2.93
C TYR A 36 -2.53 9.70 -4.13
N LYS A 37 -3.82 10.00 -3.88
CA LYS A 37 -4.78 10.31 -4.95
C LYS A 37 -4.45 11.57 -5.75
N GLN A 38 -3.83 12.55 -5.09
CA GLN A 38 -3.39 13.79 -5.75
C GLN A 38 -2.05 13.60 -6.49
N GLY A 39 -1.19 12.72 -5.98
CA GLY A 39 0.15 12.46 -6.52
C GLY A 39 0.21 11.40 -7.62
N THR A 40 -0.86 10.64 -7.86
CA THR A 40 -0.87 9.54 -8.83
C THR A 40 -2.00 9.68 -9.86
N PRO A 41 -1.84 9.12 -11.07
CA PRO A 41 -2.85 9.23 -12.12
C PRO A 41 -4.04 8.30 -11.86
N VAL A 42 -5.20 8.63 -12.43
CA VAL A 42 -6.47 7.90 -12.18
C VAL A 42 -6.39 6.40 -12.50
N ASP A 43 -5.63 6.02 -13.52
CA ASP A 43 -5.42 4.62 -13.90
C ASP A 43 -4.63 3.83 -12.83
N ALA A 44 -3.77 4.50 -12.04
CA ALA A 44 -3.13 3.91 -10.88
C ALA A 44 -4.14 3.58 -9.78
N HIS A 45 -5.15 4.43 -9.58
CA HIS A 45 -6.20 4.18 -8.58
C HIS A 45 -7.05 2.95 -8.96
N GLU A 46 -7.39 2.79 -10.23
CA GLU A 46 -8.15 1.63 -10.70
C GLU A 46 -7.35 0.32 -10.55
N ARG A 47 -6.04 0.37 -10.83
CA ARG A 47 -5.13 -0.75 -10.59
C ARG A 47 -4.99 -1.07 -9.10
N MET A 48 -4.82 -0.06 -8.25
CA MET A 48 -4.79 -0.21 -6.80
C MET A 48 -6.03 -0.95 -6.28
N LEU A 49 -7.22 -0.52 -6.68
CA LEU A 49 -8.48 -1.18 -6.29
C LEU A 49 -8.54 -2.64 -6.77
N SER A 50 -8.09 -2.91 -7.99
CA SER A 50 -8.03 -4.27 -8.54
C SER A 50 -7.04 -5.15 -7.77
N GLU A 51 -5.91 -4.59 -7.36
CA GLU A 51 -4.90 -5.26 -6.55
C GLU A 51 -5.40 -5.57 -5.15
N ILE A 52 -6.13 -4.65 -4.51
CA ILE A 52 -6.78 -4.88 -3.19
C ILE A 52 -7.71 -6.09 -3.26
N GLU A 53 -8.59 -6.14 -4.26
CA GLU A 53 -9.54 -7.24 -4.39
C GLU A 53 -8.85 -8.57 -4.73
N ARG A 54 -7.79 -8.54 -5.55
CA ARG A 54 -7.01 -9.74 -5.82
C ARG A 54 -6.26 -10.22 -4.58
N PHE A 55 -5.62 -9.32 -3.83
CA PHE A 55 -4.93 -9.65 -2.58
C PHE A 55 -5.89 -10.32 -1.60
N LYS A 56 -7.09 -9.73 -1.42
CA LYS A 56 -8.13 -10.32 -0.57
C LYS A 56 -8.64 -11.68 -1.04
N GLY A 57 -8.64 -11.92 -2.36
CA GLY A 57 -9.09 -13.19 -2.95
C GLY A 57 -8.04 -14.29 -2.91
N GLU A 58 -6.75 -13.93 -2.96
CA GLU A 58 -5.63 -14.89 -2.96
C GLU A 58 -5.18 -15.29 -1.54
N HIS A 59 -5.46 -14.45 -0.54
CA HIS A 59 -5.02 -14.66 0.84
C HIS A 59 -6.22 -14.84 1.81
N PRO A 60 -6.41 -16.04 2.40
CA PRO A 60 -7.49 -16.27 3.36
C PRO A 60 -7.24 -15.64 4.73
N ASP A 61 -5.97 -15.50 5.12
CA ASP A 61 -5.53 -14.72 6.28
C ASP A 61 -4.86 -13.44 5.77
N LEU A 62 -5.54 -12.31 5.95
CA LEU A 62 -5.06 -11.03 5.44
C LEU A 62 -3.98 -10.42 6.33
N ASP A 63 -4.04 -10.66 7.64
CA ASP A 63 -3.09 -10.06 8.58
C ASP A 63 -1.72 -10.71 8.40
N GLU A 64 -1.67 -12.05 8.33
CA GLU A 64 -0.42 -12.79 8.06
C GLU A 64 0.16 -12.42 6.69
N ALA A 65 -0.68 -12.38 5.65
CA ALA A 65 -0.23 -12.05 4.30
C ALA A 65 0.25 -10.60 4.18
N PHE A 66 -0.41 -9.66 4.87
CA PHE A 66 0.00 -8.26 4.89
C PHE A 66 1.34 -8.08 5.60
N GLU A 67 1.52 -8.70 6.77
CA GLU A 67 2.77 -8.63 7.53
C GLU A 67 3.95 -9.21 6.72
N GLU A 68 3.76 -10.35 6.05
CA GLU A 68 4.79 -10.96 5.19
C GLU A 68 5.15 -10.04 4.01
N ALA A 69 4.15 -9.41 3.38
CA ALA A 69 4.35 -8.63 2.17
C ALA A 69 4.86 -7.19 2.44
N TYR A 70 4.42 -6.56 3.53
CA TYR A 70 4.57 -5.12 3.76
C TYR A 70 5.02 -4.74 5.17
N GLY A 71 5.10 -5.67 6.12
CA GLY A 71 5.41 -5.36 7.53
C GLY A 71 6.76 -4.65 7.77
N GLN A 72 7.73 -4.82 6.86
CA GLN A 72 9.01 -4.11 6.94
C GLN A 72 8.90 -2.62 6.56
N ASP A 73 8.02 -2.30 5.62
CA ASP A 73 7.84 -0.94 5.09
C ASP A 73 6.80 -0.16 5.91
N CYS A 74 5.81 -0.87 6.46
CA CYS A 74 4.71 -0.34 7.25
C CYS A 74 4.51 -1.21 8.50
N SER A 75 5.17 -0.84 9.61
CA SER A 75 4.97 -1.52 10.90
C SER A 75 3.98 -0.73 11.76
N PRO A 76 2.81 -1.29 12.11
CA PRO A 76 1.81 -0.62 12.93
C PRO A 76 2.15 -0.53 14.43
N ASP A 77 3.31 -1.06 14.86
CA ASP A 77 3.71 -1.16 16.28
C ASP A 77 4.55 0.03 16.81
N LEU A 78 4.41 1.22 16.22
CA LEU A 78 4.97 2.49 16.74
C LEU A 78 3.89 3.43 17.24
#